data_AF-A0A9D6DNC0-F1
#
_entry.id   AF-A0A9D6DNC0-F1
#
_cell.length_a   1.000
_cell.length_b   1.000
_cell.length_c   1.000
_cell.angle_alpha   90.00
_cell.angle_beta   90.00
_cell.angle_gamma   90.00
#
_symmetry.space_group_name_H-M   'P 1'
#
loop_
_entity.id
_entity.type
_entity.pdbx_description
1 polymer ?
#
loop_
_entity_poly.entity_id
_entity_poly.type
_entity_poly.pdbx_seq_one_letter_code
_entity_poly.pdbx_strand_id
1 'polypeptide(L)'
;MTFNGFNGFLGQKTKGVLAAAAILAVAGLLSRLLGFGRNALLAYFYGAGDVLDAYFLAFRLPDFFFNLFFFGAFSAGFVPVFIKLKNHDPQKAWKLANDVLNLTLAVFVIFGAVFFVAAPGVLKLIAPGFEGEKLKLAVTLSRIMFLQPIFLGISVVFSGILQSTRRFLAYALAPVFYNLGIIF
;
A
#
# COMPACT_ATOMS: atom_id res chain seq x y z
N MET A 1 7.95 -0.24 -25.69
CA MET A 1 6.58 0.31 -25.62
C MET A 1 6.59 1.58 -24.78
N THR A 2 6.42 2.74 -25.41
CA THR A 2 6.19 4.02 -24.73
C THR A 2 4.74 4.05 -24.25
N PHE A 3 4.52 4.08 -22.94
CA PHE A 3 3.21 4.34 -22.34
C PHE A 3 2.76 5.78 -22.70
N ASN A 4 2.19 5.96 -23.89
CA ASN A 4 1.63 7.23 -24.37
C ASN A 4 0.25 7.57 -23.76
N GLY A 5 -0.28 6.73 -22.85
CA GLY A 5 -1.59 6.92 -22.24
C GLY A 5 -1.67 7.93 -21.08
N PHE A 6 -0.53 8.44 -20.58
CA PHE A 6 -0.49 9.40 -19.46
C PHE A 6 -0.04 10.80 -19.93
N ASN A 7 -0.76 11.41 -20.88
CA ASN A 7 -0.56 12.81 -21.29
C ASN A 7 -1.59 13.79 -20.65
N GLY A 8 -2.44 13.32 -19.74
CA GLY A 8 -3.34 14.16 -18.96
C GLY A 8 -2.65 14.88 -17.79
N PHE A 9 -3.42 15.65 -17.01
CA PHE A 9 -2.95 16.41 -15.82
C PHE A 9 -2.09 15.57 -14.86
N LEU A 10 -2.47 14.31 -14.62
CA LEU A 10 -1.73 13.36 -13.76
C LEU A 10 -0.35 12.96 -14.30
N GLY A 11 -0.14 13.07 -15.61
CA GLY A 11 1.10 12.69 -16.29
C GLY A 11 2.15 13.80 -16.37
N GLN A 12 1.83 15.01 -15.93
CA GLN A 12 2.75 16.14 -16.01
C GLN A 12 3.97 15.94 -15.10
N LYS A 13 5.15 16.27 -15.63
CA LYS A 13 6.39 16.26 -14.85
C LYS A 13 6.42 17.47 -13.92
N THR A 14 6.57 17.25 -12.63
CA THR A 14 6.75 18.32 -11.65
C THR A 14 8.13 18.96 -11.83
N LYS A 15 8.16 20.29 -11.92
CA LYS A 15 9.39 21.08 -12.00
C LYS A 15 9.69 21.67 -10.61
N GLY A 16 10.89 21.40 -10.09
CA GLY A 16 11.36 21.92 -8.81
C GLY A 16 10.98 21.06 -7.60
N VAL A 17 11.88 21.05 -6.60
CA VAL A 17 11.75 20.25 -5.38
C VAL A 17 10.61 20.77 -4.49
N LEU A 18 10.44 22.10 -4.40
CA LEU A 18 9.38 22.72 -3.60
C LEU A 18 7.97 22.33 -4.10
N ALA A 19 7.76 22.33 -5.41
CA ALA A 19 6.48 21.92 -6.00
C ALA A 19 6.19 20.43 -5.73
N ALA A 20 7.21 19.57 -5.83
CA ALA A 20 7.05 18.16 -5.49
C ALA A 20 6.71 17.96 -4.00
N ALA A 21 7.43 18.65 -3.10
CA ALA A 21 7.16 18.60 -1.67
C ALA A 21 5.75 19.08 -1.32
N ALA A 22 5.28 20.18 -1.93
CA ALA A 22 3.94 20.71 -1.73
C ALA A 22 2.85 19.72 -2.18
N ILE A 23 3.00 19.10 -3.36
CA ILE A 23 2.07 18.08 -3.88
C ILE A 23 1.99 16.90 -2.91
N LEU A 24 3.13 16.38 -2.46
CA LEU A 24 3.19 15.26 -1.52
C LEU A 24 2.58 15.61 -0.16
N ALA A 25 2.84 16.82 0.35
CA ALA A 25 2.30 17.29 1.61
C ALA A 25 0.77 17.43 1.55
N VAL A 26 0.23 18.10 0.53
CA VAL A 26 -1.21 18.30 0.37
C VAL A 26 -1.92 16.97 0.18
N ALA A 27 -1.43 16.09 -0.69
CA ALA A 27 -2.04 14.79 -0.91
C ALA A 27 -1.95 13.89 0.33
N GLY A 28 -0.84 13.94 1.07
CA GLY A 28 -0.67 13.24 2.33
C GLY A 28 -1.65 13.72 3.40
N LEU A 29 -1.86 15.03 3.52
CA LEU A 29 -2.87 15.60 4.42
C LEU A 29 -4.27 15.16 4.02
N LEU A 30 -4.64 15.25 2.74
CA LEU A 30 -5.93 14.79 2.24
C LEU A 30 -6.16 13.31 2.54
N SER A 31 -5.17 12.46 2.29
CA SER A 31 -5.26 11.03 2.60
C SER A 31 -5.44 10.79 4.10
N ARG A 32 -4.75 11.53 4.98
CA ARG A 32 -4.94 11.42 6.44
C ARG A 32 -6.33 11.86 6.89
N LEU A 33 -6.86 12.94 6.31
CA LEU A 33 -8.23 13.41 6.58
C LEU A 33 -9.27 12.38 6.12
N LEU A 34 -9.09 11.79 4.94
CA LEU A 34 -9.96 10.70 4.47
C LEU A 34 -9.86 9.46 5.36
N GLY A 35 -8.67 9.07 5.79
CA GLY A 35 -8.48 7.95 6.72
C GLY A 35 -9.13 8.21 8.09
N PHE A 36 -9.07 9.45 8.57
CA PHE A 36 -9.82 9.85 9.77
C PHE A 36 -11.33 9.75 9.54
N GLY A 37 -11.82 10.29 8.42
CA GLY A 37 -13.23 10.19 8.03
C GLY A 37 -13.72 8.74 7.93
N ARG A 38 -12.93 7.86 7.32
CA ARG A 38 -13.18 6.40 7.26
C ARG A 38 -13.35 5.82 8.67
N ASN A 39 -12.44 6.12 9.58
CA ASN A 39 -12.52 5.61 10.95
C ASN A 39 -13.74 6.17 11.69
N ALA A 40 -14.09 7.44 11.48
CA ALA A 40 -15.29 8.06 12.06
C ALA A 40 -16.58 7.42 11.52
N LEU A 41 -16.65 7.13 10.21
CA LEU A 41 -17.79 6.43 9.60
C LEU A 41 -17.94 5.02 10.17
N LEU A 42 -16.85 4.26 10.28
CA LEU A 42 -16.88 2.94 10.89
C LEU A 42 -17.36 2.97 12.35
N ALA A 43 -16.89 3.94 13.14
CA ALA A 43 -17.36 4.13 14.51
C ALA A 43 -18.84 4.54 14.58
N TYR A 44 -19.31 5.35 13.62
CA TYR A 44 -20.71 5.75 13.53
C TYR A 44 -21.64 4.57 13.19
N PHE A 45 -21.27 3.74 12.22
CA PHE A 45 -22.11 2.62 11.78
C PHE A 45 -22.07 1.41 12.71
N TYR A 46 -20.90 1.08 13.26
CA TYR A 46 -20.72 -0.15 14.05
C TYR A 46 -20.62 0.11 15.56
N GLY A 47 -20.49 1.37 15.99
CA GLY A 47 -20.23 1.72 17.38
C GLY A 47 -18.84 1.30 17.86
N ALA A 48 -18.48 1.74 19.07
CA ALA A 48 -17.31 1.22 19.76
C ALA A 48 -17.67 -0.15 20.38
N GLY A 49 -17.26 -1.24 19.73
CA GLY A 49 -17.58 -2.60 20.16
C GLY A 49 -16.80 -3.68 19.42
N ASP A 50 -17.16 -4.94 19.66
CA ASP A 50 -16.38 -6.10 19.24
C ASP A 50 -16.14 -6.20 17.73
N VAL A 51 -17.11 -5.75 16.91
CA VAL A 51 -16.99 -5.74 15.45
C VAL A 51 -15.91 -4.77 14.99
N LEU A 52 -15.90 -3.55 15.52
CA LEU A 52 -14.94 -2.52 15.15
C LEU A 52 -13.52 -2.88 15.65
N ASP A 53 -13.43 -3.46 16.85
CA ASP A 53 -12.18 -3.99 17.39
C ASP A 53 -11.62 -5.13 16.52
N ALA A 54 -12.47 -6.06 16.08
CA ALA A 54 -12.09 -7.14 15.17
C ALA A 54 -11.62 -6.60 13.82
N TYR A 55 -12.29 -5.58 13.30
CA TYR A 55 -11.88 -4.88 12.07
C TYR A 55 -10.49 -4.24 12.22
N PHE A 56 -10.26 -3.46 13.28
CA PHE A 56 -8.95 -2.82 13.48
C PHE A 56 -7.83 -3.84 13.71
N LEU A 57 -8.10 -4.91 14.45
CA LEU A 57 -7.14 -5.99 14.62
C LEU A 57 -6.81 -6.68 13.28
N ALA A 58 -7.82 -6.91 12.45
CA ALA A 58 -7.68 -7.57 11.15
C ALA A 58 -6.77 -6.79 10.19
N PHE A 59 -6.78 -5.46 10.21
CA PHE A 59 -5.87 -4.62 9.42
C PHE A 59 -4.42 -4.65 9.89
N ARG A 60 -4.18 -4.96 11.16
CA ARG A 60 -2.88 -4.73 11.81
C ARG A 60 -1.75 -5.52 11.15
N LEU A 61 -2.00 -6.79 10.84
CA LEU A 61 -1.00 -7.66 10.23
C LEU A 61 -0.75 -7.34 8.76
N PRO A 62 -1.77 -7.27 7.89
CA PRO A 62 -1.60 -6.80 6.51
C PRO A 62 -0.79 -5.50 6.42
N ASP A 63 -1.14 -4.50 7.23
CA ASP A 63 -0.42 -3.21 7.26
C ASP A 63 1.01 -3.36 7.73
N PHE A 64 1.27 -4.15 8.78
CA PHE A 64 2.62 -4.39 9.28
C PHE A 64 3.51 -5.01 8.21
N PHE A 65 3.05 -6.07 7.53
CA PHE A 65 3.80 -6.73 6.48
C PHE A 65 4.07 -5.81 5.29
N PHE A 66 3.07 -5.05 4.86
CA PHE A 66 3.23 -4.08 3.79
C PHE A 66 4.28 -3.01 4.15
N ASN A 67 4.18 -2.43 5.36
CA ASN A 67 5.11 -1.40 5.82
C ASN A 67 6.54 -1.95 5.96
N LEU A 68 6.71 -3.17 6.47
CA LEU A 68 8.02 -3.82 6.57
C LEU A 68 8.67 -3.98 5.19
N PHE A 69 7.90 -4.42 4.19
CA PHE A 69 8.38 -4.55 2.81
C PHE A 69 8.72 -3.19 2.19
N PHE A 70 7.82 -2.21 2.34
CA PHE A 70 7.94 -0.87 1.74
C PHE A 70 9.10 -0.06 2.32
N PHE A 71 9.12 0.13 3.64
CA PHE A 71 10.15 0.91 4.34
C PHE A 71 11.48 0.17 4.45
N GLY A 72 11.46 -1.16 4.39
CA GLY A 72 12.66 -1.98 4.35
C GLY A 72 13.31 -1.97 2.96
N ALA A 73 13.22 -3.11 2.28
CA ALA A 73 14.01 -3.39 1.09
C ALA A 73 13.69 -2.49 -0.12
N PHE A 74 12.44 -2.03 -0.26
CA PHE A 74 12.00 -1.36 -1.49
C PHE A 74 12.48 0.10 -1.59
N SER A 75 12.16 0.94 -0.60
CA SER A 75 12.39 2.40 -0.68
C SER A 75 13.89 2.77 -0.74
N ALA A 76 14.74 2.01 -0.04
CA ALA A 76 16.19 2.28 0.02
C ALA A 76 16.93 1.91 -1.28
N GLY A 77 16.43 0.94 -2.05
CA GLY A 77 17.16 0.35 -3.17
C GLY A 77 16.58 0.61 -4.55
N PHE A 78 15.26 0.50 -4.72
CA PHE A 78 14.67 0.41 -6.06
C PHE A 78 14.76 1.72 -6.85
N VAL A 79 14.28 2.82 -6.27
CA VAL A 79 14.19 4.13 -6.95
C VAL A 79 15.55 4.64 -7.43
N PRO A 80 16.60 4.72 -6.59
CA PRO A 80 17.90 5.24 -7.03
C PRO A 80 18.55 4.35 -8.10
N VAL A 81 18.45 3.03 -7.98
CA VAL A 81 19.02 2.08 -8.95
C VAL A 81 18.27 2.16 -10.28
N PHE A 82 16.94 2.25 -10.24
CA PHE A 82 16.12 2.40 -11.44
C PHE A 82 16.43 3.70 -12.18
N ILE A 83 16.59 4.84 -11.47
CA ILE A 83 16.99 6.12 -12.06
C ILE A 83 18.36 5.99 -12.77
N LYS A 84 19.34 5.38 -12.10
CA LYS A 84 20.68 5.17 -12.66
C LYS A 84 20.62 4.32 -13.93
N LEU A 85 19.97 3.15 -13.87
CA LEU A 85 19.84 2.27 -15.03
C LEU A 85 19.08 2.95 -16.17
N LYS A 86 18.01 3.68 -15.88
CA LYS A 86 17.19 4.32 -16.91
C LYS A 86 17.98 5.33 -17.76
N ASN A 87 18.99 5.98 -17.19
CA ASN A 87 19.83 6.95 -17.90
C ASN A 87 20.92 6.29 -18.77
N HIS A 88 21.36 5.07 -18.42
CA HIS A 88 22.46 4.38 -19.12
C HIS A 88 21.98 3.24 -20.02
N ASP A 89 21.03 2.44 -19.53
CA ASP A 89 20.49 1.24 -20.17
C ASP A 89 18.99 1.09 -19.81
N PRO A 90 18.10 1.73 -20.59
CA PRO A 90 16.66 1.68 -20.35
C PRO A 90 16.09 0.27 -20.34
N GLN A 91 16.67 -0.67 -21.10
CA GLN A 91 16.20 -2.05 -21.15
C GLN A 91 16.45 -2.76 -19.82
N LYS A 92 17.65 -2.58 -19.23
CA LYS A 92 17.95 -3.11 -17.89
C LYS A 92 17.09 -2.46 -16.81
N ALA A 93 16.75 -1.18 -16.93
CA ALA A 93 15.84 -0.53 -15.99
C ALA A 93 14.46 -1.19 -15.97
N TRP A 94 13.88 -1.46 -17.15
CA TRP A 94 12.60 -2.15 -17.26
C TRP A 94 12.66 -3.60 -16.81
N LYS A 95 13.77 -4.30 -17.10
CA LYS A 95 14.00 -5.65 -16.56
C LYS A 95 14.00 -5.64 -15.03
N LEU A 96 14.71 -4.71 -14.40
CA LEU A 96 14.69 -4.53 -12.95
C LEU A 96 13.28 -4.28 -12.41
N ALA A 97 12.49 -3.41 -13.05
CA ALA A 97 11.11 -3.16 -12.62
C ALA A 97 10.24 -4.41 -12.69
N ASN A 98 10.37 -5.22 -13.75
CA ASN A 98 9.66 -6.49 -13.88
C ASN A 98 10.11 -7.51 -12.84
N ASP A 99 11.41 -7.64 -12.61
CA ASP A 99 11.97 -8.57 -11.61
C ASP A 99 11.48 -8.20 -10.21
N VAL A 100 11.49 -6.91 -9.87
CA VAL A 100 10.99 -6.41 -8.58
C VAL A 100 9.48 -6.58 -8.46
N LEU A 101 8.72 -6.36 -9.52
CA LEU A 101 7.27 -6.61 -9.53
C LEU A 101 6.96 -8.09 -9.28
N ASN A 102 7.62 -8.98 -10.02
CA ASN A 102 7.44 -10.43 -9.87
C ASN A 102 7.84 -10.90 -8.48
N LEU A 103 8.96 -10.40 -7.94
CA LEU A 103 9.38 -10.70 -6.57
C LEU A 103 8.38 -10.20 -5.54
N THR A 104 7.90 -8.96 -5.70
CA THR A 104 6.90 -8.36 -4.80
C THR A 104 5.63 -9.20 -4.78
N LEU A 105 5.13 -9.60 -5.95
CA LEU A 105 3.96 -10.46 -6.09
C LEU A 105 4.20 -11.82 -5.44
N ALA A 106 5.31 -12.48 -5.74
CA ALA A 106 5.65 -13.78 -5.18
C ALA A 106 5.71 -13.72 -3.64
N VAL A 107 6.39 -12.72 -3.08
CA VAL A 107 6.50 -12.53 -1.63
C VAL A 107 5.11 -12.35 -1.00
N PHE A 108 4.30 -11.41 -1.47
CA PHE A 108 2.99 -11.17 -0.86
C PHE A 108 2.01 -12.33 -1.03
N VAL A 109 2.04 -13.04 -2.16
CA VAL A 109 1.20 -14.23 -2.39
C VAL A 109 1.61 -15.38 -1.46
N ILE A 110 2.92 -15.67 -1.37
CA ILE A 110 3.43 -16.74 -0.50
C ILE A 110 3.13 -16.41 0.97
N PHE A 111 3.46 -15.19 1.42
CA PHE A 111 3.15 -14.76 2.78
C PHE A 111 1.65 -14.74 3.05
N GLY A 112 0.83 -14.36 2.08
CA GLY A 112 -0.63 -14.38 2.22
C GLY A 112 -1.18 -15.79 2.36
N ALA A 113 -0.67 -16.75 1.59
CA ALA A 113 -1.05 -18.15 1.73
C ALA A 113 -0.64 -18.72 3.10
N VAL A 114 0.58 -18.45 3.55
CA VAL A 114 1.06 -18.87 4.88
C VAL A 114 0.23 -18.23 5.98
N PHE A 115 0.00 -16.92 5.89
CA PHE A 115 -0.80 -16.17 6.84
C PHE A 115 -2.24 -16.66 6.88
N PHE A 116 -2.84 -17.00 5.74
CA PHE A 116 -4.22 -17.49 5.68
C PHE A 116 -4.43 -18.71 6.58
N VAL A 117 -3.47 -19.64 6.57
CA VAL A 117 -3.50 -20.83 7.44
C VAL A 117 -3.15 -20.47 8.88
N ALA A 118 -2.11 -19.65 9.08
CA ALA A 118 -1.61 -19.29 10.41
C ALA A 118 -2.45 -18.26 11.17
N ALA A 119 -3.38 -17.56 10.50
CA ALA A 119 -4.12 -16.41 11.03
C ALA A 119 -4.74 -16.61 12.42
N PRO A 120 -5.41 -17.75 12.74
CA PRO A 120 -5.97 -17.97 14.07
C PRO A 120 -4.92 -17.94 15.18
N GLY A 121 -3.77 -18.57 14.95
CA GLY A 121 -2.69 -18.64 15.93
C GLY A 121 -1.98 -17.30 16.09
N VAL A 122 -1.67 -16.63 14.96
CA VAL A 122 -0.98 -15.34 14.98
C VAL A 122 -1.84 -14.26 15.64
N LEU A 123 -3.13 -14.19 15.32
CA LEU A 123 -4.03 -13.20 15.91
C LEU A 123 -4.25 -13.45 17.40
N LYS A 124 -4.36 -14.71 17.84
CA LYS A 124 -4.43 -15.05 19.26
C LYS A 124 -3.16 -14.68 20.02
N LEU A 125 -1.99 -14.78 19.38
CA LEU A 125 -0.72 -14.37 19.99
C LEU A 125 -0.62 -12.84 20.14
N ILE A 126 -1.05 -12.09 19.12
CA ILE A 126 -0.98 -10.61 19.09
C ILE A 126 -2.04 -9.98 19.98
N ALA A 127 -3.21 -10.60 20.08
CA ALA A 127 -4.35 -10.12 20.84
C ALA A 127 -4.95 -11.26 21.68
N PRO A 128 -4.28 -11.67 22.78
CA PRO A 128 -4.72 -12.81 23.59
C PRO A 128 -6.09 -12.61 24.25
N GLY A 129 -6.53 -11.36 24.42
CA GLY A 129 -7.88 -11.05 24.93
C GLY A 129 -9.00 -11.17 23.89
N PHE A 130 -8.70 -11.52 22.64
CA PHE A 130 -9.72 -11.78 21.62
C PHE A 130 -10.09 -13.27 21.66
N GLU A 131 -11.35 -13.56 22.02
CA GLU A 131 -11.86 -14.93 22.13
C GLU A 131 -13.21 -15.08 21.41
N GLY A 132 -13.70 -16.33 21.32
CA GLY A 132 -15.03 -16.64 20.79
C GLY A 132 -15.29 -16.10 19.38
N GLU A 133 -16.47 -15.50 19.19
CA GLU A 133 -16.91 -14.94 17.91
C GLU A 133 -16.08 -13.72 17.47
N LYS A 134 -15.57 -12.92 18.42
CA LYS A 134 -14.72 -11.75 18.12
C LYS A 134 -13.42 -12.17 17.42
N LEU A 135 -12.76 -13.22 17.92
CA LEU A 135 -11.55 -13.75 17.29
C LEU A 135 -11.84 -14.37 15.91
N LYS A 136 -12.93 -15.14 15.78
CA LYS A 136 -13.32 -15.74 14.49
C LYS A 136 -13.59 -14.67 13.42
N LEU A 137 -14.25 -13.57 13.81
CA LEU A 137 -14.48 -12.43 12.94
C LEU A 137 -13.16 -11.78 12.52
N ALA A 138 -12.27 -11.49 13.48
CA ALA A 138 -10.96 -10.90 13.18
C ALA A 138 -10.12 -11.78 12.24
N VAL A 139 -10.13 -13.10 12.43
CA VAL A 139 -9.46 -14.07 11.54
C VAL A 139 -10.04 -13.97 10.13
N THR A 140 -11.36 -14.01 9.99
CA THR A 140 -12.03 -13.98 8.68
C THR A 140 -11.73 -12.68 7.95
N LEU A 141 -11.86 -11.54 8.64
CA LEU A 141 -11.54 -10.23 8.09
C LEU A 141 -10.07 -10.12 7.70
N SER A 142 -9.14 -10.60 8.54
CA SER A 142 -7.70 -10.53 8.27
C SER A 142 -7.30 -11.30 7.02
N ARG A 143 -7.95 -12.46 6.76
CA ARG A 143 -7.71 -13.28 5.58
C ARG A 143 -8.11 -12.55 4.30
N ILE A 144 -9.25 -11.87 4.34
CA ILE A 144 -9.74 -11.05 3.23
C ILE A 144 -8.82 -9.82 3.04
N MET A 145 -8.50 -9.13 4.13
CA MET A 145 -7.68 -7.92 4.11
C MET A 145 -6.24 -8.19 3.72
N PHE A 146 -5.73 -9.41 3.84
CA PHE A 146 -4.40 -9.74 3.32
C PHE A 146 -4.28 -9.64 1.79
N LEU A 147 -5.40 -9.53 1.05
CA LEU A 147 -5.36 -9.23 -0.37
C LEU A 147 -4.84 -7.81 -0.65
N GLN A 148 -5.07 -6.84 0.26
CA GLN A 148 -4.64 -5.45 0.11
C GLN A 148 -3.13 -5.32 -0.13
N PRO A 149 -2.23 -5.91 0.70
CA PRO A 149 -0.79 -5.80 0.49
C PRO A 149 -0.30 -6.23 -0.89
N ILE A 150 -0.99 -7.15 -1.56
CA ILE A 150 -0.67 -7.56 -2.94
C ILE A 150 -0.87 -6.37 -3.89
N PHE A 151 -2.04 -5.74 -3.84
CA PHE A 151 -2.35 -4.57 -4.67
C PHE A 151 -1.48 -3.36 -4.33
N LEU A 152 -1.24 -3.13 -3.04
CA LEU A 152 -0.36 -2.04 -2.61
C LEU A 152 1.10 -2.30 -3.01
N GLY A 153 1.57 -3.55 -2.96
CA GLY A 153 2.90 -3.93 -3.44
C GLY A 153 3.10 -3.61 -4.92
N ILE A 154 2.12 -3.93 -5.76
CA ILE A 154 2.12 -3.52 -7.18
C ILE A 154 2.18 -1.99 -7.30
N SER A 155 1.32 -1.29 -6.56
CA SER A 155 1.25 0.18 -6.54
C SER A 155 2.59 0.81 -6.16
N VAL A 156 3.32 0.22 -5.21
CA VAL A 156 4.65 0.66 -4.78
C VAL A 156 5.69 0.58 -5.89
N VAL A 157 5.69 -0.48 -6.71
CA VAL A 157 6.58 -0.59 -7.87
C VAL A 157 6.31 0.52 -8.88
N PHE A 158 5.04 0.71 -9.25
CA PHE A 158 4.64 1.78 -10.16
C PHE A 158 4.94 3.17 -9.59
N SER A 159 4.74 3.34 -8.29
CA SER A 159 5.07 4.55 -7.55
C SER A 159 6.56 4.89 -7.64
N GLY A 160 7.44 3.90 -7.52
CA GLY A 160 8.88 4.09 -7.72
C GLY A 160 9.23 4.55 -9.14
N ILE A 161 8.56 3.99 -10.15
CA ILE A 161 8.71 4.40 -11.56
C ILE A 161 8.21 5.84 -11.77
N LEU A 162 7.06 6.21 -11.20
CA LEU A 162 6.50 7.56 -11.30
C LEU A 162 7.41 8.60 -10.63
N GLN A 163 7.93 8.29 -9.45
CA GLN A 163 8.92 9.14 -8.77
C GLN A 163 10.20 9.30 -9.60
N SER A 164 10.72 8.23 -10.19
CA SER A 164 11.89 8.28 -11.08
C SER A 164 11.68 9.18 -12.31
N THR A 165 10.43 9.37 -12.73
CA THR A 165 10.07 10.21 -13.89
C THR A 165 9.57 11.60 -13.51
N ARG A 166 9.66 11.97 -12.23
CA ARG A 166 9.17 13.23 -11.66
C ARG A 166 7.66 13.45 -11.83
N ARG A 167 6.88 12.36 -11.92
CA ARG A 167 5.40 12.40 -12.01
C ARG A 167 4.80 12.27 -10.61
N PHE A 168 5.08 13.25 -9.74
CA PHE A 168 4.75 13.17 -8.32
C PHE A 168 3.25 13.26 -8.04
N LEU A 169 2.46 13.94 -8.87
CA LEU A 169 1.02 14.04 -8.67
C LEU A 169 0.33 12.67 -8.79
N ALA A 170 0.60 11.92 -9.85
CA ALA A 170 0.08 10.56 -10.00
C ALA A 170 0.50 9.64 -8.84
N TYR A 171 1.74 9.77 -8.38
CA TYR A 171 2.23 9.04 -7.21
C TYR A 171 1.47 9.43 -5.92
N ALA A 172 1.29 10.72 -5.69
CA ALA A 172 0.71 11.26 -4.46
C ALA A 172 -0.78 10.92 -4.29
N LEU A 173 -1.50 10.63 -5.38
CA LEU A 173 -2.93 10.27 -5.32
C LEU A 173 -3.19 8.81 -4.96
N ALA A 174 -2.21 7.91 -5.08
CA ALA A 174 -2.39 6.50 -4.73
C ALA A 174 -3.01 6.28 -3.32
N PRO A 175 -2.52 6.90 -2.23
CA PRO A 175 -3.12 6.74 -0.91
C PRO A 175 -4.49 7.42 -0.77
N VAL A 176 -4.79 8.44 -1.57
CA VAL A 176 -6.12 9.07 -1.61
C VAL A 176 -7.15 8.09 -2.17
N PHE A 177 -6.86 7.49 -3.32
CA PHE A 177 -7.72 6.47 -3.92
C PHE A 177 -7.89 5.24 -3.03
N TYR A 178 -6.84 4.83 -2.32
CA TYR A 178 -6.92 3.75 -1.35
C TYR A 178 -7.95 4.03 -0.25
N ASN A 179 -7.95 5.23 0.33
CA ASN A 179 -8.94 5.59 1.35
C ASN A 179 -10.35 5.69 0.77
N LEU A 180 -10.50 6.24 -0.44
CA LEU A 180 -11.81 6.34 -1.11
C LEU A 180 -12.42 4.97 -1.38
N GLY A 181 -11.64 3.99 -1.86
CA GLY A 181 -12.14 2.64 -2.11
C GLY A 181 -12.46 1.83 -0.86
N ILE A 182 -12.10 2.31 0.35
CA ILE A 182 -12.59 1.71 1.60
C ILE A 182 -13.90 2.38 2.04
N ILE A 183 -14.11 3.65 1.68
CA ILE A 183 -15.30 4.42 2.06
C ILE A 183 -16.50 4.10 1.15
N PHE A 184 -16.25 3.93 -0.15
CA PHE A 184 -17.26 3.70 -1.21
C PHE A 184 -17.11 2.32 -1.82
#